data_AF-D5CQV9-F1
#
_entry.id   AF-D5CQV9-F1
#
_cell.length_a   1.000
_cell.length_b   1.000
_cell.length_c   1.000
_cell.angle_alpha   90.00
_cell.angle_beta   90.00
_cell.angle_gamma   90.00
#
_symmetry.space_group_name_H-M   'P 1'
#
loop_
_entity.id
_entity.type
_entity.pdbx_description
1 polymer ?
#
loop_
_entity_poly.entity_id
_entity_poly.type
_entity_poly.pdbx_seq_one_letter_code
_entity_poly.pdbx_strand_id
1 'polypeptide(L)'
;MNPFFNFFKNNCNIARKELVIGSPTRTNVIEVEAVLKHSEIFGNLLLSRDGFHESYAAFGGPWQREREAAAWNLLAGACDGFQKMLGGKTTERHIKPWRIFGFVSDSIDANGLARKIWHDDQSFYFIVTAGAILDPYLTYIKLAALSDFLPEAPAAGKVLEVPTGVNSAVTISTDRLAFAGRLAVYSGYAIFFHELAHILRGHVLLHCSSQLGRGIAERIEAYAENPDLERRAMETDADYFAGQFMAKMFLAQKGQNQILGSKPNERLFRLAIAIFVAYYTFEELSGYHSGITRIYVALHGLFTSIKGSTKDKARMIDKIMVSLIQFMSTADFTVKDFSLTDFQNLLRDTQPVINEMQAKFVGMRPSEWKEI
;
A
#
# COMPACT_ATOMS: atom_id res chain seq x y z
N MET A 1 -4.47 37.95 -3.80
CA MET A 1 -3.94 36.87 -4.67
C MET A 1 -2.98 36.03 -3.85
N ASN A 2 -3.21 34.72 -3.73
CA ASN A 2 -2.44 33.85 -2.85
C ASN A 2 -1.06 33.54 -3.50
N PRO A 3 0.08 33.86 -2.85
CA PRO A 3 1.42 33.67 -3.41
C PRO A 3 1.75 32.20 -3.78
N PHE A 4 0.96 31.24 -3.29
CA PHE A 4 1.01 29.84 -3.70
C PHE A 4 0.82 29.61 -5.20
N PHE A 5 0.04 30.44 -5.90
CA PHE A 5 -0.28 30.20 -7.33
C PHE A 5 0.83 30.55 -8.31
N ASN A 6 1.76 31.45 -7.95
CA ASN A 6 2.78 31.92 -8.89
C ASN A 6 3.98 30.97 -9.03
N PHE A 7 4.17 30.04 -8.10
CA PHE A 7 5.26 29.07 -8.16
C PHE A 7 4.99 27.97 -9.22
N PHE A 8 3.73 27.59 -9.43
CA PHE A 8 3.36 26.50 -10.35
C PHE A 8 3.50 26.86 -11.83
N LYS A 9 3.36 28.15 -12.21
CA LYS A 9 3.32 28.55 -13.63
C LYS A 9 4.65 28.45 -14.38
N ASN A 10 5.80 28.49 -13.69
CA ASN A 10 7.06 28.79 -14.36
C ASN A 10 7.93 27.58 -14.76
N ASN A 11 7.50 26.33 -14.54
CA ASN A 11 8.35 25.15 -14.84
C ASN A 11 7.55 23.93 -15.34
N CYS A 12 6.68 24.06 -16.36
CA CYS A 12 5.89 22.92 -16.86
C CYS A 12 5.88 22.81 -18.37
N ASN A 13 6.81 22.00 -18.88
CA ASN A 13 6.71 21.37 -20.19
C ASN A 13 6.68 19.84 -20.01
N ILE A 14 5.85 19.35 -19.09
CA ILE A 14 5.58 17.92 -18.92
C ILE A 14 4.37 17.62 -19.80
N ALA A 15 4.60 16.95 -20.93
CA ALA A 15 3.53 16.39 -21.76
C ALA A 15 2.50 15.66 -20.89
N ARG A 16 1.19 15.78 -21.19
CA ARG A 16 0.09 15.13 -20.45
C ARG A 16 0.39 13.64 -20.20
N LYS A 17 0.84 13.30 -18.99
CA LYS A 17 1.08 11.91 -18.57
C LYS A 17 -0.21 11.33 -18.01
N GLU A 18 -0.48 10.07 -18.32
CA GLU A 18 -1.67 9.34 -17.86
C GLU A 18 -1.49 8.77 -16.44
N LEU A 19 -0.25 8.61 -15.98
CA LEU A 19 0.07 8.19 -14.62
C LEU A 19 1.11 9.12 -14.01
N VAL A 20 0.79 9.67 -12.84
CA VAL A 20 1.70 10.51 -12.05
C VAL A 20 1.63 10.10 -10.58
N ILE A 21 2.75 9.63 -10.05
CA ILE A 21 2.98 9.42 -8.63
C ILE A 21 3.78 10.63 -8.14
N GLY A 22 3.14 11.47 -7.36
CA GLY A 22 3.74 12.65 -6.74
C GLY A 22 4.65 12.29 -5.57
N SER A 23 5.35 13.30 -5.07
CA SER A 23 6.13 13.19 -3.83
C SER A 23 5.22 13.19 -2.59
N PRO A 24 5.72 12.83 -1.40
CA PRO A 24 4.95 12.92 -0.15
C PRO A 24 4.39 14.33 0.12
N THR A 25 3.20 14.40 0.74
CA THR A 25 2.34 15.58 0.75
C THR A 25 1.57 15.74 2.08
N ARG A 26 1.64 16.92 2.72
CA ARG A 26 0.84 17.36 3.90
C ARG A 26 -0.68 17.46 3.69
N THR A 27 -1.17 17.16 2.50
CA THR A 27 -2.49 17.62 2.06
C THR A 27 -3.60 16.76 2.65
N ASN A 28 -4.54 17.36 3.39
CA ASN A 28 -5.81 16.71 3.71
C ASN A 28 -6.56 16.43 2.39
N VAL A 29 -7.28 15.31 2.28
CA VAL A 29 -8.04 14.87 1.10
C VAL A 29 -8.83 16.02 0.45
N ILE A 30 -9.43 16.90 1.26
CA ILE A 30 -10.21 18.07 0.81
C ILE A 30 -9.36 19.09 0.04
N GLU A 31 -8.14 19.34 0.50
CA GLU A 31 -7.21 20.28 -0.13
C GLU A 31 -6.62 19.70 -1.42
N VAL A 32 -6.41 18.38 -1.49
CA VAL A 32 -5.96 17.70 -2.72
C VAL A 32 -6.99 17.91 -3.82
N GLU A 33 -8.26 17.68 -3.51
CA GLU A 33 -9.32 17.87 -4.49
C GLU A 33 -9.41 19.32 -4.96
N ALA A 34 -9.23 20.29 -4.06
CA ALA A 34 -9.21 21.71 -4.44
C ALA A 34 -8.01 22.06 -5.35
N VAL A 35 -6.82 21.52 -5.07
CA VAL A 35 -5.64 21.72 -5.92
C VAL A 35 -5.83 21.08 -7.29
N LEU A 36 -6.27 19.82 -7.33
CA LEU A 36 -6.53 19.09 -8.58
C LEU A 36 -7.65 19.76 -9.41
N LYS A 37 -8.66 20.38 -8.76
CA LYS A 37 -9.75 21.12 -9.42
C LYS A 37 -9.28 22.39 -10.13
N HIS A 38 -8.15 22.99 -9.74
CA HIS A 38 -7.72 24.30 -10.22
C HIS A 38 -6.38 24.31 -10.98
N SER A 39 -5.62 23.22 -10.98
CA SER A 39 -4.33 23.17 -11.66
C SER A 39 -4.45 22.54 -13.06
N GLU A 40 -4.26 23.32 -14.13
CA GLU A 40 -3.93 22.78 -15.48
C GLU A 40 -2.55 22.07 -15.50
N ILE A 41 -1.82 22.16 -14.39
CA ILE A 41 -0.46 21.68 -14.16
C ILE A 41 -0.53 20.43 -13.28
N PHE A 42 -0.79 19.29 -13.92
CA PHE A 42 -1.06 18.00 -13.27
C PHE A 42 0.21 17.21 -12.85
N GLY A 43 1.39 17.84 -12.89
CA GLY A 43 2.67 17.14 -12.81
C GLY A 43 3.53 17.41 -11.57
N ASN A 44 3.17 18.34 -10.70
CA ASN A 44 4.00 18.74 -9.55
C ASN A 44 3.14 18.98 -8.30
N LEU A 45 2.46 17.93 -7.80
CA LEU A 45 2.10 17.89 -6.38
C LEU A 45 3.39 17.67 -5.59
N LEU A 46 4.14 18.77 -5.42
CA LEU A 46 5.32 18.87 -4.57
C LEU A 46 4.86 19.49 -3.27
N LEU A 47 5.11 18.84 -2.14
CA LEU A 47 4.98 19.48 -0.84
C LEU A 47 6.32 19.47 -0.09
N SER A 48 6.43 20.51 0.74
CA SER A 48 7.63 20.88 1.47
C SER A 48 7.84 19.99 2.69
N ARG A 49 9.10 19.57 2.87
CA ARG A 49 9.61 18.90 4.07
C ARG A 49 9.16 19.52 5.39
N ASP A 50 8.95 20.83 5.42
CA ASP A 50 8.58 21.61 6.61
C ASP A 50 7.28 21.16 7.30
N GLY A 51 6.31 20.60 6.56
CA GLY A 51 5.06 20.08 7.14
C GLY A 51 5.16 18.67 7.72
N PHE A 52 6.08 17.85 7.20
CA PHE A 52 6.30 16.48 7.66
C PHE A 52 6.91 16.43 9.07
N HIS A 53 7.67 17.46 9.46
CA HIS A 53 8.31 17.56 10.77
C HIS A 53 7.31 17.47 11.94
N GLU A 54 6.18 18.18 11.85
CA GLU A 54 5.18 18.25 12.93
C GLU A 54 4.49 16.90 13.15
N SER A 55 4.05 16.25 12.07
CA SER A 55 3.38 14.94 12.10
C SER A 55 4.34 13.81 12.51
N TYR A 56 5.59 13.84 12.01
CA TYR A 56 6.58 12.80 12.31
C TYR A 56 7.10 12.86 13.76
N ALA A 57 7.18 14.04 14.37
CA ALA A 57 7.60 14.16 15.77
C ALA A 57 6.68 13.40 16.76
N ALA A 58 5.41 13.20 16.39
CA ALA A 58 4.44 12.45 17.17
C ALA A 58 4.73 10.93 17.22
N PHE A 59 5.55 10.41 16.32
CA PHE A 59 5.76 8.98 16.12
C PHE A 59 6.74 8.34 17.14
N GLY A 60 7.50 9.14 17.91
CA GLY A 60 8.52 8.56 18.81
C GLY A 60 9.63 9.49 19.31
N GLY A 61 9.34 10.79 19.48
CA GLY A 61 10.18 11.66 20.29
C GLY A 61 11.54 12.04 19.67
N PRO A 62 12.56 12.38 20.50
CA PRO A 62 13.81 13.00 20.03
C PRO A 62 14.59 12.18 18.99
N TRP A 63 14.69 10.86 19.15
CA TRP A 63 15.47 10.01 18.23
C TRP A 63 14.89 9.97 16.82
N GLN A 64 13.55 9.99 16.70
CA GLN A 64 12.92 10.05 15.39
C GLN A 64 13.05 11.44 14.77
N ARG A 65 13.00 12.53 15.55
CA ARG A 65 13.31 13.88 15.05
C ARG A 65 14.70 13.97 14.39
N GLU A 66 15.70 13.29 14.95
CA GLU A 66 17.05 13.21 14.37
C GLU A 66 17.12 12.41 13.06
N ARG A 67 16.08 11.61 12.76
CA ARG A 67 15.97 10.74 11.58
C ARG A 67 14.93 11.20 10.57
N GLU A 68 14.32 12.36 10.76
CA GLU A 68 13.30 12.92 9.86
C GLU A 68 13.77 12.98 8.40
N ALA A 69 15.01 13.43 8.17
CA ALA A 69 15.59 13.46 6.82
C ALA A 69 15.64 12.07 6.17
N ALA A 70 15.96 11.04 6.96
CA ALA A 70 16.01 9.66 6.49
C ALA A 70 14.61 9.10 6.23
N ALA A 71 13.62 9.41 7.08
CA ALA A 71 12.23 9.05 6.89
C ALA A 71 11.64 9.71 5.63
N TRP A 72 11.89 11.00 5.42
CA TRP A 72 11.49 11.69 4.19
C TRP A 72 12.10 11.04 2.94
N ASN A 73 13.40 10.74 2.96
CA ASN A 73 14.08 10.09 1.84
C ASN A 73 13.53 8.67 1.58
N LEU A 74 13.11 7.95 2.62
CA LEU A 74 12.45 6.65 2.49
C LEU A 74 11.11 6.78 1.75
N LEU A 75 10.27 7.73 2.17
CA LEU A 75 8.96 7.99 1.56
C LEU A 75 9.10 8.47 0.10
N ALA A 76 9.98 9.44 -0.14
CA ALA A 76 10.27 9.93 -1.49
C ALA A 76 10.82 8.81 -2.39
N GLY A 77 11.73 7.98 -1.86
CA GLY A 77 12.26 6.82 -2.56
C GLY A 77 11.19 5.78 -2.91
N ALA A 78 10.20 5.58 -2.03
CA ALA A 78 9.05 4.72 -2.30
C ALA A 78 8.18 5.28 -3.44
N CYS A 79 7.84 6.58 -3.42
CA CYS A 79 7.11 7.24 -4.51
C CYS A 79 7.85 7.11 -5.85
N ASP A 80 9.14 7.43 -5.86
CA ASP A 80 9.98 7.34 -7.06
C ASP A 80 10.08 5.91 -7.60
N GLY A 81 10.24 4.94 -6.69
CA GLY A 81 10.30 3.53 -7.05
C GLY A 81 8.98 3.03 -7.63
N PHE A 82 7.85 3.43 -7.04
CA PHE A 82 6.51 3.11 -7.55
C PHE A 82 6.25 3.76 -8.92
N GLN A 83 6.60 5.04 -9.09
CA GLN A 83 6.53 5.75 -10.37
C GLN A 83 7.35 5.04 -11.45
N LYS A 84 8.60 4.65 -11.15
CA LYS A 84 9.46 3.96 -12.12
C LYS A 84 8.92 2.59 -12.48
N MET A 85 8.34 1.90 -11.51
CA MET A 85 7.74 0.59 -11.70
C MET A 85 6.51 0.64 -12.62
N LEU A 86 5.69 1.68 -12.51
CA LEU A 86 4.46 1.81 -13.30
C LEU A 86 4.59 2.73 -14.53
N GLY A 87 5.59 3.60 -14.60
CA GLY A 87 5.77 4.61 -15.66
C GLY A 87 6.27 4.06 -17.01
N GLY A 88 6.05 2.76 -17.27
CA GLY A 88 6.37 2.14 -18.55
C GLY A 88 5.27 2.36 -19.58
N LYS A 89 5.64 2.50 -20.86
CA LYS A 89 4.69 2.66 -21.99
C LYS A 89 3.59 1.59 -22.03
N THR A 90 3.89 0.37 -21.57
CA THR A 90 2.93 -0.73 -21.50
C THR A 90 1.84 -0.45 -20.47
N THR A 91 2.21 -0.13 -19.23
CA THR A 91 1.26 0.23 -18.17
C THR A 91 0.43 1.46 -18.54
N GLU A 92 1.08 2.49 -19.09
CA GLU A 92 0.39 3.71 -19.55
C GLU A 92 -0.66 3.42 -20.63
N ARG A 93 -0.38 2.51 -21.57
CA ARG A 93 -1.38 2.09 -22.56
C ARG A 93 -2.55 1.38 -21.91
N HIS A 94 -2.28 0.52 -20.95
CA HIS A 94 -3.33 -0.23 -20.29
C HIS A 94 -4.24 0.65 -19.44
N ILE A 95 -3.77 1.76 -18.86
CA ILE A 95 -4.67 2.62 -18.05
C ILE A 95 -5.50 3.60 -18.90
N LYS A 96 -5.20 3.78 -20.19
CA LYS A 96 -5.96 4.70 -21.05
C LYS A 96 -7.42 4.26 -21.22
N PRO A 97 -8.38 5.19 -21.22
CA PRO A 97 -8.21 6.66 -21.27
C PRO A 97 -8.10 7.32 -19.87
N TRP A 98 -7.86 6.54 -18.81
CA TRP A 98 -7.86 7.07 -17.46
C TRP A 98 -6.56 7.79 -17.11
N ARG A 99 -6.72 8.85 -16.32
CA ARG A 99 -5.63 9.61 -15.70
C ARG A 99 -5.58 9.27 -14.22
N ILE A 100 -4.47 8.73 -13.75
CA ILE A 100 -4.33 8.26 -12.37
C ILE A 100 -3.23 9.04 -11.65
N PHE A 101 -3.56 9.56 -10.48
CA PHE A 101 -2.64 10.29 -9.60
C PHE A 101 -2.44 9.52 -8.30
N GLY A 102 -1.19 9.38 -7.86
CA GLY A 102 -0.85 8.73 -6.59
C GLY A 102 0.02 9.63 -5.74
N PHE A 103 -0.15 9.61 -4.41
CA PHE A 103 0.72 10.37 -3.51
C PHE A 103 0.69 9.79 -2.09
N VAL A 104 1.68 10.20 -1.29
CA VAL A 104 1.79 9.81 0.12
C VAL A 104 1.36 10.95 1.01
N SER A 105 0.38 10.79 1.91
CA SER A 105 0.05 11.84 2.88
C SER A 105 1.01 11.84 4.08
N ASP A 106 1.06 12.92 4.85
CA ASP A 106 1.88 13.03 6.07
C ASP A 106 1.27 12.36 7.32
N SER A 107 0.07 11.78 7.18
CA SER A 107 -0.59 11.05 8.26
C SER A 107 0.25 9.88 8.73
N ILE A 108 0.39 9.74 10.05
CA ILE A 108 1.13 8.65 10.69
C ILE A 108 0.29 7.39 10.85
N ASP A 109 -1.03 7.49 10.79
CA ASP A 109 -1.90 6.32 10.84
C ASP A 109 -1.86 5.59 9.50
N ALA A 110 -1.55 4.29 9.50
CA ALA A 110 -1.52 3.46 8.30
C ALA A 110 -2.93 3.39 7.65
N ASN A 111 -3.08 4.01 6.47
CA ASN A 111 -4.34 4.05 5.75
C ASN A 111 -4.11 4.31 4.25
N GLY A 112 -5.17 4.15 3.46
CA GLY A 112 -5.20 4.50 2.06
C GLY A 112 -6.60 4.92 1.62
N LEU A 113 -6.65 5.60 0.48
CA LEU A 113 -7.90 6.07 -0.10
C LEU A 113 -7.80 6.20 -1.62
N ALA A 114 -8.77 5.64 -2.34
CA ALA A 114 -8.96 5.88 -3.76
C ALA A 114 -10.27 6.61 -4.08
N ARG A 115 -10.22 7.56 -5.03
CA ARG A 115 -11.34 8.45 -5.39
C ARG A 115 -11.28 8.91 -6.84
N LYS A 116 -12.44 9.39 -7.33
CA LYS A 116 -12.58 10.04 -8.63
C LYS A 116 -12.45 11.55 -8.44
N ILE A 117 -11.72 12.26 -9.31
CA ILE A 117 -11.50 13.71 -9.17
C ILE A 117 -12.71 14.51 -9.68
N TRP A 118 -13.27 14.14 -10.84
CA TRP A 118 -14.43 14.81 -11.45
C TRP A 118 -15.50 13.80 -11.85
N HIS A 119 -16.77 14.21 -11.79
CA HIS A 119 -17.89 13.36 -12.22
C HIS A 119 -17.85 13.07 -13.73
N ASP A 120 -17.45 14.03 -14.56
CA ASP A 120 -17.57 13.93 -16.02
C ASP A 120 -16.28 13.52 -16.74
N ASP A 121 -15.17 13.38 -16.02
CA ASP A 121 -13.85 13.07 -16.58
C ASP A 121 -13.27 11.77 -16.01
N GLN A 122 -12.38 11.13 -16.76
CA GLN A 122 -11.76 9.84 -16.43
C GLN A 122 -10.50 10.01 -15.58
N SER A 123 -10.53 10.92 -14.61
CA SER A 123 -9.40 11.19 -13.73
C SER A 123 -9.65 10.72 -12.30
N PHE A 124 -8.67 10.03 -11.75
CA PHE A 124 -8.72 9.33 -10.47
C PHE A 124 -7.49 9.64 -9.65
N TYR A 125 -7.62 9.58 -8.34
CA TYR A 125 -6.48 9.68 -7.44
C TYR A 125 -6.52 8.59 -6.37
N PHE A 126 -5.34 8.25 -5.87
CA PHE A 126 -5.19 7.53 -4.63
C PHE A 126 -4.16 8.18 -3.70
N ILE A 127 -4.38 7.97 -2.41
CA ILE A 127 -3.57 8.46 -1.30
C ILE A 127 -3.16 7.25 -0.48
N VAL A 128 -1.90 7.17 -0.11
CA VAL A 128 -1.41 6.24 0.92
C VAL A 128 -0.80 7.08 2.03
N THR A 129 -1.00 6.76 3.30
CA THR A 129 -0.41 7.58 4.38
C THR A 129 1.06 7.25 4.59
N ALA A 130 1.83 8.17 5.18
CA ALA A 130 3.21 7.91 5.59
C ALA A 130 3.29 6.74 6.59
N GLY A 131 2.28 6.62 7.47
CA GLY A 131 2.09 5.49 8.38
C GLY A 131 2.20 4.12 7.71
N ALA A 132 1.63 3.98 6.51
CA ALA A 132 1.66 2.72 5.75
C ALA A 132 3.08 2.27 5.31
N ILE A 133 4.10 3.13 5.48
CA ILE A 133 5.51 2.79 5.24
C ILE A 133 6.30 2.85 6.56
N LEU A 134 6.03 3.84 7.41
CA LEU A 134 6.79 4.07 8.64
C LEU A 134 6.47 3.04 9.73
N ASP A 135 5.22 2.59 9.87
CA ASP A 135 4.85 1.52 10.81
C ASP A 135 5.55 0.19 10.41
N PRO A 136 5.44 -0.28 9.15
CA PRO A 136 6.24 -1.41 8.68
C PRO A 136 7.74 -1.26 8.93
N TYR A 137 8.29 -0.06 8.79
CA TYR A 137 9.71 0.17 9.04
C TYR A 137 10.10 -0.12 10.49
N LEU A 138 9.31 0.33 11.47
CA LEU A 138 9.53 -0.01 12.88
C LEU A 138 9.41 -1.51 13.13
N THR A 139 8.42 -2.16 12.51
CA THR A 139 8.27 -3.62 12.59
C THR A 139 9.50 -4.35 12.04
N TYR A 140 9.99 -3.92 10.87
CA TYR A 140 11.19 -4.50 10.28
C TYR A 140 12.45 -4.26 11.08
N ILE A 141 12.57 -3.14 11.80
CA ILE A 141 13.72 -2.92 12.70
C ILE A 141 13.77 -3.99 13.77
N LYS A 142 12.64 -4.28 14.44
CA LYS A 142 12.58 -5.33 15.46
C LYS A 142 12.83 -6.71 14.87
N LEU A 143 12.19 -7.04 13.74
CA LEU A 143 12.39 -8.31 13.07
C LEU A 143 13.84 -8.49 12.62
N ALA A 144 14.44 -7.49 11.96
CA ALA A 144 15.82 -7.54 11.49
C ALA A 144 16.86 -7.59 12.63
N ALA A 145 16.49 -7.23 13.86
CA ALA A 145 17.36 -7.45 15.02
C ALA A 145 17.44 -8.93 15.43
N LEU A 146 16.47 -9.77 15.04
CA LEU A 146 16.53 -11.21 15.26
C LEU A 146 17.56 -11.84 14.31
N SER A 147 18.52 -12.60 14.85
CA SER A 147 19.56 -13.26 14.05
C SER A 147 18.99 -14.18 12.98
N ASP A 148 17.91 -14.89 13.33
CA ASP A 148 17.31 -15.94 12.53
C ASP A 148 16.27 -15.39 11.54
N PHE A 149 15.87 -14.13 11.70
CA PHE A 149 15.03 -13.46 10.72
C PHE A 149 15.91 -12.98 9.56
N LEU A 150 15.80 -13.70 8.43
CA LEU A 150 16.64 -13.51 7.23
C LEU A 150 18.14 -13.54 7.58
N PRO A 151 18.69 -14.72 7.95
CA PRO A 151 20.08 -14.85 8.40
C PRO A 151 21.10 -14.39 7.35
N GLU A 152 20.71 -14.39 6.07
CA GLU A 152 21.50 -13.87 4.96
C GLU A 152 21.57 -12.33 4.90
N ALA A 153 20.79 -11.61 5.72
CA ALA A 153 20.79 -10.16 5.75
C ALA A 153 22.16 -9.63 6.24
N PRO A 154 22.71 -8.59 5.60
CA PRO A 154 24.06 -8.13 5.91
C PRO A 154 24.15 -7.64 7.35
N ALA A 155 25.02 -8.26 8.15
CA ALA A 155 25.24 -7.91 9.57
C ALA A 155 26.50 -7.03 9.79
N ALA A 156 27.08 -6.50 8.71
CA ALA A 156 28.22 -5.59 8.79
C ALA A 156 27.80 -4.18 9.22
N GLY A 157 28.80 -3.34 9.52
CA GLY A 157 28.63 -1.94 9.87
C GLY A 157 28.62 -1.65 11.38
N LYS A 158 28.31 -0.40 11.73
CA LYS A 158 28.27 0.04 13.13
C LYS A 158 27.02 -0.55 13.80
N VAL A 159 27.19 -1.11 15.00
CA VAL A 159 26.07 -1.52 15.84
C VAL A 159 25.46 -0.29 16.50
N LEU A 160 24.14 -0.15 16.36
CA LEU A 160 23.35 0.95 16.90
C LEU A 160 22.31 0.39 17.87
N GLU A 161 22.03 1.16 18.91
CA GLU A 161 20.84 0.99 19.73
C GLU A 161 19.73 1.86 19.13
N VAL A 162 18.64 1.22 18.70
CA VAL A 162 17.53 1.87 18.01
C VAL A 162 16.28 1.77 18.87
N PRO A 163 15.72 2.89 19.35
CA PRO A 163 14.44 2.91 20.04
C PRO A 163 13.32 2.41 19.12
N THR A 164 12.52 1.47 19.63
CA THR A 164 11.36 0.88 18.94
C THR A 164 10.05 1.08 19.70
N GLY A 165 10.07 1.94 20.71
CA GLY A 165 8.92 2.31 21.55
C GLY A 165 9.38 3.10 22.79
N VAL A 166 8.44 3.52 23.64
CA VAL A 166 8.71 4.40 24.79
C VAL A 166 9.78 3.86 25.75
N ASN A 167 9.83 2.54 25.95
CA ASN A 167 10.80 1.86 26.82
C ASN A 167 11.41 0.62 26.17
N SER A 168 11.51 0.58 24.83
CA SER A 168 12.11 -0.54 24.13
C SER A 168 13.13 -0.06 23.11
N ALA A 169 14.27 -0.73 23.05
CA ALA A 169 15.29 -0.52 22.04
C ALA A 169 15.82 -1.87 21.57
N VAL A 170 16.26 -1.92 20.32
CA VAL A 170 16.91 -3.09 19.74
C VAL A 170 18.32 -2.75 19.29
N THR A 171 19.21 -3.71 19.42
CA THR A 171 20.58 -3.59 18.92
C THR A 171 20.63 -4.13 17.49
N ILE A 172 21.02 -3.29 16.54
CA ILE A 172 21.02 -3.64 15.12
C ILE A 172 22.19 -2.98 14.38
N SER A 173 22.76 -3.67 13.39
CA SER A 173 23.80 -3.09 12.55
C SER A 173 23.22 -2.07 11.55
N THR A 174 24.01 -1.09 11.13
CA THR A 174 23.59 -0.10 10.12
C THR A 174 23.10 -0.73 8.81
N ASP A 175 23.68 -1.87 8.41
CA ASP A 175 23.30 -2.52 7.17
C ASP A 175 21.96 -3.25 7.28
N ARG A 176 21.70 -3.92 8.42
CA ARG A 176 20.39 -4.51 8.72
C ARG A 176 19.32 -3.43 8.87
N LEU A 177 19.63 -2.29 9.47
CA LEU A 177 18.74 -1.13 9.55
C LEU A 177 18.37 -0.60 8.16
N ALA A 178 19.35 -0.45 7.26
CA ALA A 178 19.09 -0.04 5.88
C ALA A 178 18.28 -1.10 5.11
N PHE A 179 18.52 -2.38 5.38
CA PHE A 179 17.74 -3.48 4.80
C PHE A 179 16.28 -3.47 5.27
N ALA A 180 16.03 -3.24 6.56
CA ALA A 180 14.69 -3.05 7.12
C ALA A 180 13.92 -1.92 6.43
N GLY A 181 14.57 -0.76 6.21
CA GLY A 181 13.96 0.35 5.46
C GLY A 181 13.57 -0.05 4.04
N ARG A 182 14.43 -0.78 3.33
CA ARG A 182 14.12 -1.24 1.97
C ARG A 182 12.99 -2.27 1.92
N LEU A 183 12.86 -3.14 2.93
CA LEU A 183 11.70 -4.04 3.05
C LEU A 183 10.40 -3.27 3.33
N ALA A 184 10.45 -2.25 4.17
CA ALA A 184 9.28 -1.39 4.46
C ALA A 184 8.70 -0.75 3.20
N VAL A 185 9.54 -0.37 2.23
CA VAL A 185 9.08 0.13 0.92
C VAL A 185 8.24 -0.91 0.18
N TYR A 186 8.60 -2.20 0.23
CA TYR A 186 7.80 -3.26 -0.40
C TYR A 186 6.47 -3.50 0.33
N SER A 187 6.43 -3.32 1.66
CA SER A 187 5.16 -3.30 2.40
C SER A 187 4.28 -2.12 1.97
N GLY A 188 4.86 -0.93 1.84
CA GLY A 188 4.16 0.24 1.30
C GLY A 188 3.61 0.00 -0.11
N TYR A 189 4.35 -0.70 -0.96
CA TYR A 189 3.86 -1.09 -2.30
C TYR A 189 2.62 -1.97 -2.26
N ALA A 190 2.46 -2.83 -1.25
CA ALA A 190 1.22 -3.62 -1.11
C ALA A 190 0.00 -2.70 -0.95
N ILE A 191 0.11 -1.64 -0.14
CA ILE A 191 -0.96 -0.66 0.09
C ILE A 191 -1.16 0.22 -1.15
N PHE A 192 -0.08 0.67 -1.80
CA PHE A 192 -0.22 1.38 -3.07
C PHE A 192 -0.94 0.57 -4.14
N PHE A 193 -0.62 -0.72 -4.27
CA PHE A 193 -1.30 -1.60 -5.21
C PHE A 193 -2.76 -1.86 -4.83
N HIS A 194 -3.06 -1.94 -3.54
CA HIS A 194 -4.44 -2.04 -3.05
C HIS A 194 -5.26 -0.81 -3.45
N GLU A 195 -4.75 0.40 -3.22
CA GLU A 195 -5.48 1.62 -3.60
C GLU A 195 -5.60 1.78 -5.11
N LEU A 196 -4.54 1.43 -5.84
CA LEU A 196 -4.60 1.39 -7.30
C LEU A 196 -5.62 0.35 -7.80
N ALA A 197 -5.77 -0.78 -7.09
CA ALA A 197 -6.78 -1.78 -7.42
C ALA A 197 -8.19 -1.19 -7.33
N HIS A 198 -8.52 -0.40 -6.31
CA HIS A 198 -9.83 0.25 -6.25
C HIS A 198 -10.18 1.08 -7.50
N ILE A 199 -9.17 1.71 -8.12
CA ILE A 199 -9.36 2.44 -9.38
C ILE A 199 -9.51 1.45 -10.53
N LEU A 200 -8.51 0.59 -10.75
CA LEU A 200 -8.43 -0.34 -11.89
C LEU A 200 -9.58 -1.35 -11.96
N ARG A 201 -10.14 -1.68 -10.79
CA ARG A 201 -11.25 -2.61 -10.62
C ARG A 201 -12.62 -1.93 -10.67
N GLY A 202 -12.66 -0.59 -10.72
CA GLY A 202 -13.89 0.19 -10.84
C GLY A 202 -14.64 0.39 -9.52
N HIS A 203 -14.06 0.03 -8.38
CA HIS A 203 -14.67 0.19 -7.05
C HIS A 203 -14.99 1.66 -6.75
N VAL A 204 -14.12 2.57 -7.19
CA VAL A 204 -14.36 4.02 -7.06
C VAL A 204 -15.61 4.46 -7.81
N LEU A 205 -15.88 3.89 -8.99
CA LEU A 205 -17.06 4.23 -9.80
C LEU A 205 -18.35 3.70 -9.17
N LEU A 206 -18.31 2.49 -8.60
CA LEU A 206 -19.42 1.90 -7.84
C LEU A 206 -19.83 2.82 -6.69
N HIS A 207 -18.88 3.20 -5.84
CA HIS A 207 -19.12 4.10 -4.73
C HIS A 207 -19.63 5.48 -5.17
N CYS A 208 -19.17 6.02 -6.30
CA CYS A 208 -19.73 7.27 -6.83
C CYS A 208 -21.17 7.11 -7.33
N SER A 209 -21.50 5.98 -7.96
CA SER A 209 -22.82 5.72 -8.54
C SER A 209 -23.89 5.39 -7.50
N SER A 210 -23.54 4.69 -6.42
CA SER A 210 -24.44 4.36 -5.32
C SER A 210 -24.68 5.51 -4.34
N GLN A 211 -23.96 6.62 -4.48
CA GLN A 211 -23.99 7.76 -3.55
C GLN A 211 -24.34 9.10 -4.21
N LEU A 212 -25.02 9.10 -5.35
CA LEU A 212 -25.65 10.30 -5.90
C LEU A 212 -26.68 10.84 -4.88
N GLY A 213 -26.38 12.02 -4.30
CA GLY A 213 -27.33 12.79 -3.48
C GLY A 213 -27.11 12.83 -1.97
N ARG A 214 -26.10 12.16 -1.38
CA ARG A 214 -25.84 12.21 0.09
C ARG A 214 -24.65 13.07 0.46
N GLY A 215 -24.76 13.87 1.53
CA GLY A 215 -23.65 14.64 2.11
C GLY A 215 -22.59 13.76 2.79
N ILE A 216 -21.39 14.31 3.07
CA ILE A 216 -20.27 13.56 3.70
C ILE A 216 -20.66 13.02 5.09
N ALA A 217 -21.39 13.80 5.89
CA ALA A 217 -21.82 13.40 7.24
C ALA A 217 -22.85 12.26 7.22
N GLU A 218 -23.86 12.33 6.34
CA GLU A 218 -24.88 11.28 6.15
C GLU A 218 -24.28 9.96 5.63
N ARG A 219 -23.15 10.03 4.91
CA ARG A 219 -22.41 8.84 4.48
C ARG A 219 -21.75 8.16 5.69
N ILE A 220 -21.11 8.91 6.58
CA ILE A 220 -20.45 8.39 7.79
C ILE A 220 -21.45 7.67 8.71
N GLU A 221 -22.64 8.23 8.90
CA GLU A 221 -23.71 7.61 9.71
C GLU A 221 -24.29 6.35 9.05
N ALA A 222 -24.54 6.35 7.72
CA ALA A 222 -25.05 5.18 7.02
C ALA A 222 -24.08 3.97 7.02
N TYR A 223 -22.77 4.20 7.16
CA TYR A 223 -21.77 3.12 7.28
C TYR A 223 -21.81 2.40 8.64
N ALA A 224 -22.35 3.02 9.69
CA ALA A 224 -22.41 2.43 11.01
C ALA A 224 -23.58 1.43 11.18
N GLU A 225 -24.63 1.54 10.37
CA GLU A 225 -25.89 0.82 10.57
C GLU A 225 -26.01 -0.51 9.80
N ASN A 226 -25.18 -0.75 8.78
CA ASN A 226 -25.21 -2.00 8.01
C ASN A 226 -23.82 -2.29 7.42
N PRO A 227 -23.06 -3.29 7.93
CA PRO A 227 -21.73 -3.61 7.40
C PRO A 227 -21.86 -4.15 5.97
N ASP A 228 -21.70 -3.24 5.02
CA ASP A 228 -21.98 -3.42 3.61
C ASP A 228 -21.12 -4.56 3.02
N LEU A 229 -21.76 -5.70 2.72
CA LEU A 229 -21.13 -6.84 2.06
C LEU A 229 -20.48 -6.42 0.74
N GLU A 230 -21.00 -5.39 0.06
CA GLU A 230 -20.40 -4.81 -1.14
C GLU A 230 -19.05 -4.16 -0.81
N ARG A 231 -18.97 -3.36 0.27
CA ARG A 231 -17.70 -2.77 0.72
C ARG A 231 -16.67 -3.84 1.07
N ARG A 232 -17.08 -4.87 1.80
CA ARG A 232 -16.22 -6.02 2.12
C ARG A 232 -15.75 -6.75 0.86
N ALA A 233 -16.62 -6.94 -0.11
CA ALA A 233 -16.27 -7.55 -1.39
C ALA A 233 -15.27 -6.71 -2.19
N MET A 234 -15.43 -5.38 -2.21
CA MET A 234 -14.48 -4.45 -2.86
C MET A 234 -13.10 -4.48 -2.19
N GLU A 235 -13.04 -4.50 -0.86
CA GLU A 235 -11.79 -4.65 -0.11
C GLU A 235 -11.12 -6.00 -0.38
N THR A 236 -11.89 -7.11 -0.39
CA THR A 236 -11.36 -8.44 -0.72
C THR A 236 -10.80 -8.49 -2.14
N ASP A 237 -11.51 -7.94 -3.13
CA ASP A 237 -11.04 -7.91 -4.53
C ASP A 237 -9.78 -7.04 -4.66
N ALA A 238 -9.71 -5.90 -3.97
CA ALA A 238 -8.55 -5.02 -3.97
C ALA A 238 -7.30 -5.67 -3.33
N ASP A 239 -7.45 -6.31 -2.16
CA ASP A 239 -6.36 -7.05 -1.50
C ASP A 239 -5.84 -8.20 -2.38
N TYR A 240 -6.75 -8.97 -2.97
CA TYR A 240 -6.41 -10.08 -3.85
C TYR A 240 -5.65 -9.59 -5.08
N PHE A 241 -6.15 -8.52 -5.71
CA PHE A 241 -5.52 -7.92 -6.89
C PHE A 241 -4.16 -7.29 -6.57
N ALA A 242 -4.01 -6.68 -5.39
CA ALA A 242 -2.72 -6.17 -4.92
C ALA A 242 -1.67 -7.29 -4.84
N GLY A 243 -2.05 -8.46 -4.32
CA GLY A 243 -1.20 -9.64 -4.31
C GLY A 243 -0.77 -10.08 -5.71
N GLN A 244 -1.71 -10.12 -6.66
CA GLN A 244 -1.42 -10.45 -8.07
C GLN A 244 -0.45 -9.44 -8.70
N PHE A 245 -0.63 -8.15 -8.39
CA PHE A 245 0.29 -7.11 -8.83
C PHE A 245 1.70 -7.32 -8.31
N MET A 246 1.85 -7.55 -7.00
CA MET A 246 3.16 -7.80 -6.42
C MET A 246 3.84 -9.01 -7.08
N ALA A 247 3.08 -10.08 -7.33
CA ALA A 247 3.59 -11.24 -8.04
C ALA A 247 4.09 -10.89 -9.44
N LYS A 248 3.25 -10.23 -10.24
CA LYS A 248 3.59 -9.86 -11.62
C LYS A 248 4.79 -8.92 -11.69
N MET A 249 4.83 -7.94 -10.80
CA MET A 249 5.88 -6.92 -10.81
C MET A 249 7.21 -7.44 -10.30
N PHE A 250 7.23 -8.37 -9.34
CA PHE A 250 8.47 -8.74 -8.63
C PHE A 250 8.91 -10.20 -8.78
N LEU A 251 8.00 -11.16 -8.97
CA LEU A 251 8.42 -12.57 -9.09
C LEU A 251 9.05 -12.86 -10.46
N ALA A 252 8.54 -12.23 -11.52
CA ALA A 252 8.99 -12.45 -12.89
C ALA A 252 10.28 -11.69 -13.28
N GLN A 253 10.80 -10.81 -12.41
CA GLN A 253 11.99 -10.00 -12.72
C GLN A 253 13.23 -10.88 -12.89
N LYS A 254 13.94 -10.75 -14.02
CA LYS A 254 15.24 -11.41 -14.22
C LYS A 254 16.34 -10.52 -13.63
N GLY A 255 17.22 -11.08 -12.79
CA GLY A 255 18.35 -10.36 -12.20
C GLY A 255 18.40 -10.43 -10.67
N GLN A 256 19.51 -9.99 -10.08
CA GLN A 256 19.64 -9.91 -8.63
C GLN A 256 18.87 -8.68 -8.12
N ASN A 257 17.82 -8.92 -7.34
CA ASN A 257 17.27 -7.90 -6.46
C ASN A 257 17.89 -8.15 -5.08
N GLN A 258 18.80 -7.28 -4.63
CA GLN A 258 19.49 -7.47 -3.35
C GLN A 258 18.52 -7.54 -2.15
N ILE A 259 17.30 -6.99 -2.30
CA ILE A 259 16.31 -6.88 -1.23
C ILE A 259 15.29 -8.00 -1.27
N LEU A 260 14.81 -8.40 -2.45
CA LEU A 260 13.88 -9.54 -2.57
C LEU A 260 14.59 -10.88 -2.75
N GLY A 261 15.89 -10.88 -3.02
CA GLY A 261 16.66 -12.08 -3.23
C GLY A 261 16.82 -12.44 -4.71
N SER A 262 17.68 -13.42 -4.94
CA SER A 262 18.11 -13.83 -6.28
C SER A 262 17.26 -14.98 -6.81
N LYS A 263 16.74 -15.82 -5.91
CA LYS A 263 15.93 -16.99 -6.26
C LYS A 263 14.43 -16.69 -6.17
N PRO A 264 13.59 -17.30 -7.02
CA PRO A 264 12.13 -17.12 -6.97
C PRO A 264 11.51 -17.40 -5.59
N ASN A 265 11.97 -18.45 -4.90
CA ASN A 265 11.47 -18.79 -3.57
C ASN A 265 11.86 -17.75 -2.51
N GLU A 266 13.06 -17.17 -2.60
CA GLU A 266 13.49 -16.08 -1.72
C GLU A 266 12.59 -14.85 -1.93
N ARG A 267 12.33 -14.48 -3.19
CA ARG A 267 11.44 -13.36 -3.52
C ARG A 267 10.04 -13.59 -3.05
N LEU A 268 9.50 -14.79 -3.28
CA LEU A 268 8.18 -15.15 -2.81
C LEU A 268 8.06 -14.99 -1.29
N PHE A 269 9.04 -15.52 -0.55
CA PHE A 269 9.04 -15.41 0.90
C PHE A 269 9.14 -13.96 1.37
N ARG A 270 10.03 -13.16 0.77
CA ARG A 270 10.19 -11.73 1.14
C ARG A 270 8.99 -10.87 0.74
N LEU A 271 8.30 -11.18 -0.37
CA LEU A 271 7.04 -10.53 -0.72
C LEU A 271 5.90 -10.94 0.22
N ALA A 272 5.87 -12.20 0.67
CA ALA A 272 4.91 -12.64 1.67
C ALA A 272 5.14 -11.94 3.02
N ILE A 273 6.41 -11.77 3.42
CA ILE A 273 6.78 -10.92 4.56
C ILE A 273 6.30 -9.47 4.36
N ALA A 274 6.49 -8.89 3.16
CA ALA A 274 6.05 -7.54 2.83
C ALA A 274 4.55 -7.36 3.01
N ILE A 275 3.75 -8.28 2.46
CA ILE A 275 2.29 -8.31 2.60
C ILE A 275 1.89 -8.48 4.06
N PHE A 276 2.51 -9.43 4.77
CA PHE A 276 2.20 -9.68 6.17
C PHE A 276 2.39 -8.41 7.01
N VAL A 277 3.57 -7.79 6.94
CA VAL A 277 3.90 -6.61 7.73
C VAL A 277 3.04 -5.41 7.32
N ALA A 278 2.71 -5.26 6.03
CA ALA A 278 1.85 -4.17 5.56
C ALA A 278 0.47 -4.19 6.21
N TYR A 279 -0.19 -5.36 6.24
CA TYR A 279 -1.57 -5.46 6.72
C TYR A 279 -1.68 -5.79 8.20
N TYR A 280 -0.63 -6.34 8.83
CA TYR A 280 -0.64 -6.65 10.26
C TYR A 280 -0.81 -5.39 11.13
N THR A 281 -0.33 -4.23 10.66
CA THR A 281 -0.43 -2.96 11.39
C THR A 281 -1.81 -2.30 11.30
N PHE A 282 -2.74 -2.84 10.49
CA PHE A 282 -4.09 -2.27 10.38
C PHE A 282 -4.97 -2.68 11.56
N GLU A 283 -5.59 -1.69 12.18
CA GLU A 283 -6.58 -1.90 13.23
C GLU A 283 -7.84 -2.58 12.69
N GLU A 284 -8.51 -3.36 13.55
CA GLU A 284 -9.83 -3.90 13.24
C GLU A 284 -10.89 -2.80 13.40
N LEU A 285 -11.42 -2.33 12.27
CA LEU A 285 -12.51 -1.37 12.23
C LEU A 285 -13.83 -2.09 11.93
N SER A 286 -14.91 -1.68 12.60
CA SER A 286 -16.26 -2.19 12.30
C SER A 286 -16.60 -1.98 10.82
N GLY A 287 -17.02 -3.04 10.14
CA GLY A 287 -17.31 -3.01 8.69
C GLY A 287 -16.13 -3.35 7.78
N TYR A 288 -14.90 -3.43 8.30
CA TYR A 288 -13.69 -3.79 7.55
C TYR A 288 -13.18 -5.20 7.91
N HIS A 289 -12.32 -5.75 7.06
CA HIS A 289 -11.62 -7.01 7.35
C HIS A 289 -10.56 -6.80 8.43
N SER A 290 -10.32 -7.81 9.26
CA SER A 290 -9.15 -7.81 10.12
C SER A 290 -7.87 -7.82 9.29
N GLY A 291 -6.80 -7.19 9.78
CA GLY A 291 -5.51 -7.14 9.08
C GLY A 291 -5.03 -8.52 8.65
N ILE A 292 -5.15 -9.51 9.53
CA ILE A 292 -4.84 -10.92 9.23
C ILE A 292 -5.63 -11.48 8.05
N THR A 293 -6.93 -11.19 7.97
CA THR A 293 -7.77 -11.63 6.86
C THR A 293 -7.27 -11.05 5.54
N ARG A 294 -6.91 -9.76 5.53
CA ARG A 294 -6.33 -9.06 4.38
C ARG A 294 -5.01 -9.68 3.94
N ILE A 295 -4.16 -10.09 4.88
CA ILE A 295 -2.91 -10.83 4.60
C ILE A 295 -3.21 -12.09 3.81
N TYR A 296 -4.15 -12.94 4.27
CA TYR A 296 -4.50 -14.19 3.59
C TYR A 296 -5.02 -13.96 2.18
N VAL A 297 -5.91 -12.98 2.00
CA VAL A 297 -6.47 -12.63 0.69
C VAL A 297 -5.36 -12.17 -0.27
N ALA A 298 -4.49 -11.26 0.17
CA ALA A 298 -3.37 -10.77 -0.64
C ALA A 298 -2.33 -11.86 -0.94
N LEU A 299 -2.01 -12.73 0.02
CA LEU A 299 -1.15 -13.89 -0.22
C LEU A 299 -1.77 -14.86 -1.23
N HIS A 300 -3.08 -15.09 -1.17
CA HIS A 300 -3.76 -15.91 -2.18
C HIS A 300 -3.57 -15.30 -3.59
N GLY A 301 -3.73 -13.98 -3.72
CA GLY A 301 -3.41 -13.23 -4.94
C GLY A 301 -1.97 -13.45 -5.42
N LEU A 302 -0.99 -13.27 -4.53
CA LEU A 302 0.45 -13.46 -4.82
C LEU A 302 0.74 -14.86 -5.38
N PHE A 303 0.16 -15.89 -4.76
CA PHE A 303 0.39 -17.30 -5.10
C PHE A 303 -0.32 -17.76 -6.37
N THR A 304 -1.24 -16.97 -6.93
CA THR A 304 -1.92 -17.33 -8.19
C THR A 304 -0.95 -17.42 -9.37
N SER A 305 0.10 -16.59 -9.36
CA SER A 305 1.17 -16.57 -10.36
C SER A 305 2.07 -17.82 -10.37
N ILE A 306 1.99 -18.65 -9.32
CA ILE A 306 2.81 -19.84 -9.16
C ILE A 306 2.07 -21.04 -9.72
N LYS A 307 2.77 -21.93 -10.44
CA LYS A 307 2.20 -23.21 -10.89
C LYS A 307 1.97 -24.13 -9.69
N GLY A 308 0.80 -24.75 -9.61
CA GLY A 308 0.45 -25.69 -8.56
C GLY A 308 -1.06 -25.77 -8.35
N SER A 309 -1.52 -26.79 -7.64
CA SER A 309 -2.94 -26.91 -7.29
C SER A 309 -3.32 -25.84 -6.25
N THR A 310 -4.60 -25.46 -6.19
CA THR A 310 -5.13 -24.55 -5.16
C THR A 310 -4.83 -25.07 -3.75
N LYS A 311 -4.89 -26.39 -3.55
CA LYS A 311 -4.60 -27.05 -2.27
C LYS A 311 -3.13 -26.89 -1.86
N ASP A 312 -2.21 -27.03 -2.82
CA ASP A 312 -0.78 -26.85 -2.55
C ASP A 312 -0.46 -25.40 -2.19
N LYS A 313 -1.06 -24.44 -2.91
CA LYS A 313 -0.92 -23.00 -2.65
C LYS A 313 -1.43 -22.64 -1.25
N ALA A 314 -2.63 -23.10 -0.88
CA ALA A 314 -3.18 -22.88 0.46
C ALA A 314 -2.25 -23.42 1.56
N ARG A 315 -1.73 -24.65 1.39
CA ARG A 315 -0.76 -25.23 2.33
C ARG A 315 0.54 -24.42 2.42
N MET A 316 1.02 -23.85 1.32
CA MET A 316 2.21 -22.99 1.33
C MET A 316 1.94 -21.68 2.07
N ILE A 317 0.78 -21.06 1.85
CA ILE A 317 0.35 -19.85 2.57
C ILE A 317 0.30 -20.14 4.07
N ASP A 318 -0.33 -21.22 4.50
CA ASP A 318 -0.42 -21.59 5.93
C ASP A 318 0.98 -21.78 6.55
N LYS A 319 1.90 -22.48 5.86
CA LYS A 319 3.27 -22.66 6.36
C LYS A 319 4.02 -21.35 6.52
N ILE A 320 3.85 -20.43 5.57
CA ILE A 320 4.47 -19.11 5.64
C ILE A 320 3.85 -18.31 6.79
N MET A 321 2.52 -18.29 6.90
CA MET A 321 1.82 -17.58 7.97
C MET A 321 2.28 -18.06 9.34
N VAL A 322 2.33 -19.37 9.60
CA VAL A 322 2.85 -19.92 10.87
C VAL A 322 4.27 -19.43 11.15
N SER A 323 5.15 -19.45 10.14
CA SER A 323 6.53 -19.00 10.31
C SER A 323 6.61 -17.50 10.61
N LEU A 324 5.82 -16.68 9.93
CA LEU A 324 5.78 -15.23 10.14
C LEU A 324 5.20 -14.87 11.51
N ILE A 325 4.11 -15.54 11.92
CA ILE A 325 3.54 -15.37 13.25
C ILE A 325 4.58 -15.68 14.33
N GLN A 326 5.34 -16.77 14.18
CA GLN A 326 6.42 -17.13 15.11
C GLN A 326 7.50 -16.04 15.21
N PHE A 327 7.93 -15.47 14.08
CA PHE A 327 8.89 -14.36 14.08
C PHE A 327 8.33 -13.10 14.74
N MET A 328 7.07 -12.76 14.46
CA MET A 328 6.39 -11.62 15.07
C MET A 328 6.30 -11.79 16.59
N SER A 329 5.89 -12.96 17.08
CA SER A 329 5.84 -13.25 18.51
C SER A 329 7.23 -13.20 19.16
N THR A 330 8.27 -13.64 18.45
CA THR A 330 9.66 -13.58 18.93
C THR A 330 10.19 -12.14 18.97
N ALA A 331 9.66 -11.25 18.12
CA ALA A 331 9.93 -9.82 18.13
C ALA A 331 8.97 -9.01 19.04
N ASP A 332 8.32 -9.70 19.99
CA ASP A 332 7.39 -9.13 20.98
C ASP A 332 6.15 -8.44 20.38
N PHE A 333 5.65 -8.95 19.24
CA PHE A 333 4.38 -8.52 18.67
C PHE A 333 3.25 -9.49 19.03
N THR A 334 2.13 -8.93 19.50
CA THR A 334 0.90 -9.69 19.75
C THR A 334 0.18 -9.95 18.43
N VAL A 335 0.19 -11.19 17.96
CA VAL A 335 -0.56 -11.56 16.76
C VAL A 335 -1.93 -12.09 17.13
N LYS A 336 -2.97 -11.52 16.52
CA LYS A 336 -4.35 -12.00 16.70
C LYS A 336 -4.51 -13.38 16.06
N ASP A 337 -5.25 -14.25 16.75
CA ASP A 337 -5.58 -15.57 16.22
C ASP A 337 -6.41 -15.47 14.95
N PHE A 338 -6.20 -16.43 14.06
CA PHE A 338 -6.96 -16.56 12.83
C PHE A 338 -7.54 -17.96 12.68
N SER A 339 -8.72 -18.03 12.07
CA SER A 339 -9.31 -19.27 11.64
C SER A 339 -9.33 -19.37 10.12
N LEU A 340 -8.75 -20.45 9.56
CA LEU A 340 -8.91 -20.78 8.15
C LEU A 340 -10.38 -20.85 7.73
N THR A 341 -11.27 -21.22 8.67
CA THR A 341 -12.72 -21.20 8.46
C THR A 341 -13.22 -19.78 8.20
N ASP A 342 -12.69 -18.77 8.88
CA ASP A 342 -13.11 -17.38 8.69
C ASP A 342 -12.69 -16.86 7.31
N PHE A 343 -11.49 -17.23 6.85
CA PHE A 343 -11.05 -16.96 5.47
C PHE A 343 -12.00 -17.59 4.44
N GLN A 344 -12.31 -18.88 4.61
CA GLN A 344 -13.15 -19.62 3.69
C GLN A 344 -14.58 -19.08 3.66
N ASN A 345 -15.11 -18.71 4.83
CA ASN A 345 -16.40 -18.03 4.95
C ASN A 345 -16.37 -16.69 4.22
N LEU A 346 -15.34 -15.87 4.43
CA LEU A 346 -15.19 -14.60 3.73
C LEU A 346 -15.21 -14.77 2.21
N LEU A 347 -14.41 -15.70 1.68
CA LEU A 347 -14.36 -15.93 0.24
C LEU A 347 -15.71 -16.43 -0.30
N ARG A 348 -16.36 -17.36 0.40
CA ARG A 348 -17.69 -17.85 0.02
C ARG A 348 -18.70 -16.70 -0.08
N ASP A 349 -18.66 -15.78 0.87
CA ASP A 349 -19.65 -14.72 1.00
C ASP A 349 -19.36 -13.54 0.04
N THR A 350 -18.08 -13.22 -0.20
CA THR A 350 -17.69 -12.08 -1.07
C THR A 350 -17.54 -12.44 -2.55
N GLN A 351 -17.15 -13.66 -2.90
CA GLN A 351 -16.87 -14.03 -4.30
C GLN A 351 -18.07 -13.83 -5.25
N PRO A 352 -19.33 -14.17 -4.87
CA PRO A 352 -20.47 -13.90 -5.74
C PRO A 352 -20.64 -12.42 -6.05
N VAL A 353 -20.50 -11.56 -5.04
CA VAL A 353 -20.60 -10.10 -5.17
C VAL A 353 -19.47 -9.55 -6.03
N ILE A 354 -18.23 -10.04 -5.81
CA ILE A 354 -17.08 -9.72 -6.65
C ILE A 354 -17.35 -10.05 -8.12
N ASN A 355 -17.87 -11.25 -8.41
CA ASN A 355 -18.16 -11.67 -9.78
C ASN A 355 -19.22 -10.77 -10.44
N GLU A 356 -20.27 -10.40 -9.70
CA GLU A 356 -21.31 -9.48 -10.16
C GLU A 356 -20.75 -8.08 -10.44
N MET A 357 -19.97 -7.52 -9.51
CA MET A 357 -19.31 -6.22 -9.68
C MET A 357 -18.41 -6.24 -10.92
N GLN A 358 -17.54 -7.24 -11.03
CA GLN A 358 -16.65 -7.37 -12.18
C GLN A 358 -17.44 -7.43 -13.50
N ALA A 359 -18.54 -8.20 -13.55
CA ALA A 359 -19.38 -8.30 -14.75
C ALA A 359 -19.93 -6.93 -15.19
N LYS A 360 -20.38 -6.09 -14.24
CA LYS A 360 -20.92 -4.74 -14.52
C LYS A 360 -19.89 -3.81 -15.18
N PHE A 361 -18.60 -3.93 -14.86
CA PHE A 361 -17.55 -3.04 -15.37
C PHE A 361 -16.71 -3.64 -16.51
N VAL A 362 -17.10 -4.79 -17.08
CA VAL A 362 -16.40 -5.41 -18.22
C VAL A 362 -16.21 -4.45 -19.40
N GLY A 363 -17.13 -3.50 -19.62
CA GLY A 363 -17.08 -2.52 -20.71
C GLY A 363 -16.61 -1.11 -20.31
N MET A 364 -16.42 -0.82 -19.02
CA MET A 364 -15.99 0.50 -18.52
C MET A 364 -14.53 0.52 -18.09
N ARG A 365 -13.92 -0.67 -17.93
CA ARG A 365 -12.50 -0.84 -17.67
C ARG A 365 -11.69 -0.56 -18.94
N PRO A 366 -10.47 -0.02 -18.83
CA PRO A 366 -9.55 0.02 -19.95
C PRO A 366 -9.39 -1.40 -20.53
N SER A 367 -9.51 -1.52 -21.85
CA SER A 367 -9.93 -2.73 -22.57
C SER A 367 -9.03 -3.98 -22.45
N GLU A 368 -7.93 -3.91 -21.72
CA GLU A 368 -6.87 -4.94 -21.68
C GLU A 368 -6.51 -5.44 -20.27
N TRP A 369 -7.17 -5.00 -19.19
CA TRP A 369 -6.88 -5.48 -17.82
C TRP A 369 -7.55 -6.80 -17.43
N LYS A 370 -8.18 -7.51 -18.38
CA LYS A 370 -8.77 -8.83 -18.11
C LYS A 370 -7.73 -9.94 -17.95
N GLU A 371 -6.50 -9.69 -18.38
CA GLU A 371 -5.39 -10.67 -18.42
C GLU A 371 -4.24 -10.34 -17.44
N ILE A 372 -4.48 -9.39 -16.51
CA ILE A 372 -3.62 -9.12 -15.36
C ILE A 372 -4.35 -9.61 -14.13
#